data_AF-A0AB33JLG5-F1
#
_entry.id   AF-A0AB33JLG5-F1
#
_cell.length_a   1.000
_cell.length_b   1.000
_cell.length_c   1.000
_cell.angle_alpha   90.00
_cell.angle_beta   90.00
_cell.angle_gamma   90.00
#
_symmetry.space_group_name_H-M   'P 1'
#
loop_
_entity.id
_entity.type
_entity.pdbx_description
1 polymer ?
#
loop_
_entity_poly.entity_id
_entity_poly.type
_entity_poly.pdbx_seq_one_letter_code
_entity_poly.pdbx_strand_id
1 'polypeptide(L)'
;MTTPAPALHLPHPDHLPRSLMEVRAAGTSRRRPSPGPPTPRPSPRESCYDEFFAVTRSSGHPALHLAHSLKATLSAGYACAGTDQRTAFARAARLAGLCLTAEPGSGWPAHAGPLERWKAGHRLFFALNQLTVVALRQARADGCRRAGAEAAAHALRAGAAAMTLTATFDQAAYHRTVRPAMMPPNLPVEGFSGLWSADHRALVTELGLWGNHHALSCRADCPARRTLLDALDETAAAHHGVCARFVGRRPSLLGGDDSLLVLDRLHQARHCSAAGSRPPRPPA
;
A
#
# COMPACT_ATOMS: atom_id res chain seq x y z
N MET A 1 9.08 18.95 -23.07
CA MET A 1 7.85 18.23 -22.69
C MET A 1 8.25 16.85 -22.20
N THR A 2 8.11 16.57 -20.91
CA THR A 2 8.32 15.23 -20.35
C THR A 2 7.12 14.35 -20.69
N THR A 3 7.36 13.19 -21.31
CA THR A 3 6.33 12.20 -21.59
C THR A 3 5.69 11.76 -20.27
N PRO A 4 4.35 11.72 -20.16
CA PRO A 4 3.70 11.26 -18.93
C PRO A 4 4.12 9.82 -18.61
N ALA A 5 4.39 9.55 -17.34
CA ALA A 5 4.76 8.22 -16.90
C ALA A 5 3.66 7.21 -17.29
N PRO A 6 4.01 6.01 -17.76
CA PRO A 6 3.01 5.01 -18.14
C PRO A 6 2.14 4.64 -16.94
N ALA A 7 0.86 4.39 -17.21
CA ALA A 7 -0.10 3.98 -16.19
C ALA A 7 0.34 2.67 -15.50
N LEU A 8 0.07 2.55 -14.20
CA LEU A 8 0.23 1.30 -13.46
C LEU A 8 -1.01 0.44 -13.66
N HIS A 9 -0.83 -0.77 -14.19
CA HIS A 9 -1.93 -1.71 -14.34
C HIS A 9 -2.03 -2.63 -13.12
N LEU A 10 -3.03 -2.39 -12.27
CA LEU A 10 -3.30 -3.22 -11.10
C LEU A 10 -4.58 -4.04 -11.32
N PRO A 11 -4.67 -5.26 -10.75
CA PRO A 11 -5.96 -5.92 -10.63
C PRO A 11 -6.92 -5.08 -9.79
N HIS A 12 -8.22 -5.23 -10.03
CA HIS A 12 -9.22 -4.72 -9.10
C HIS A 12 -9.12 -5.47 -7.75
N PRO A 13 -9.23 -4.79 -6.58
CA PRO A 13 -9.08 -5.44 -5.28
C PRO A 13 -10.04 -6.62 -5.02
N ASP A 14 -11.21 -6.60 -5.67
CA ASP A 14 -12.20 -7.68 -5.59
C ASP A 14 -11.85 -8.91 -6.44
N HIS A 15 -10.86 -8.77 -7.32
CA HIS A 15 -10.41 -9.82 -8.24
C HIS A 15 -8.95 -10.21 -7.98
N LEU A 16 -8.42 -9.96 -6.78
CA LEU A 16 -7.05 -10.34 -6.44
C LEU A 16 -6.85 -11.87 -6.48
N PRO A 17 -5.60 -12.32 -6.72
CA PRO A 17 -5.23 -13.74 -6.66
C PRO A 17 -5.65 -14.39 -5.34
N ARG A 18 -5.91 -15.69 -5.38
CA ARG A 18 -6.38 -16.42 -4.19
C ARG A 18 -5.26 -16.77 -3.22
N SER A 19 -4.02 -16.82 -3.70
CA SER A 19 -2.85 -17.22 -2.91
C SER A 19 -1.57 -16.54 -3.38
N LEU A 20 -0.55 -16.53 -2.51
CA LEU A 20 0.80 -16.10 -2.88
C LEU A 20 1.46 -17.06 -3.89
N MET A 21 1.02 -18.32 -3.94
CA MET A 21 1.52 -19.28 -4.92
C MET A 21 1.16 -18.84 -6.35
N GLU A 22 -0.05 -18.35 -6.58
CA GLU A 22 -0.46 -17.79 -7.88
C GLU A 22 0.38 -16.58 -8.26
N VAL A 23 0.61 -15.66 -7.32
CA VAL A 23 1.46 -14.47 -7.53
C VAL A 23 2.90 -14.88 -7.84
N ARG A 24 3.43 -15.86 -7.11
CA ARG A 24 4.79 -16.38 -7.30
C ARG A 24 4.96 -17.02 -8.67
N ALA A 25 4.02 -17.88 -9.08
CA ALA A 25 4.04 -18.51 -10.39
C ALA A 25 3.98 -17.47 -11.52
N ALA A 26 3.16 -16.43 -11.33
CA ALA A 26 3.08 -15.29 -12.25
C ALA A 26 4.38 -14.49 -12.30
N GLY A 27 5.04 -14.23 -11.16
CA GLY A 27 6.30 -13.50 -11.09
C GLY A 27 7.48 -14.19 -11.77
N THR A 28 7.47 -15.53 -11.81
CA THR A 28 8.45 -16.32 -12.56
C THR A 28 8.09 -16.50 -14.05
N SER A 29 6.89 -16.10 -14.45
CA SER A 29 6.42 -16.23 -15.83
C SER A 29 7.07 -15.19 -16.74
N ARG A 30 7.34 -15.59 -17.99
CA ARG A 30 7.72 -14.66 -19.07
C ARG A 30 6.50 -14.03 -19.75
N ARG A 31 5.28 -14.46 -19.41
CA ARG A 31 4.04 -13.93 -19.99
C ARG A 31 3.85 -12.48 -19.56
N ARG A 32 3.53 -11.61 -20.53
CA ARG A 32 3.07 -10.25 -20.24
C ARG A 32 1.58 -10.28 -19.91
N PRO A 33 1.10 -9.46 -18.97
CA PRO A 33 -0.32 -9.33 -18.74
C PRO A 33 -0.96 -8.66 -19.97
N SER A 34 -2.00 -9.28 -20.52
CA SER A 34 -2.84 -8.63 -21.53
C SER A 34 -3.81 -7.67 -20.83
N PRO A 35 -4.10 -6.50 -21.41
CA PRO A 35 -5.17 -5.64 -20.91
C PRO A 35 -6.49 -6.41 -21.05
N GLY A 36 -7.09 -6.77 -19.91
CA GLY A 36 -8.47 -7.22 -19.87
C GLY A 36 -9.42 -6.05 -20.11
N PRO A 37 -10.73 -6.31 -20.26
CA PRO A 37 -11.72 -5.23 -20.31
C PRO A 37 -11.58 -4.34 -19.07
N PRO A 38 -11.81 -3.02 -19.20
CA PRO A 38 -11.85 -2.14 -18.04
C PRO A 38 -12.88 -2.68 -17.04
N THR A 39 -12.50 -2.82 -15.78
CA THR A 39 -13.50 -3.08 -14.73
C THR A 39 -14.37 -1.85 -14.56
N PRO A 40 -15.67 -2.02 -14.20
CA PRO A 40 -16.53 -0.90 -13.86
C PRO A 40 -15.81 0.05 -12.91
N ARG A 41 -15.88 1.34 -13.23
CA ARG A 41 -15.22 2.37 -12.43
C ARG A 41 -15.84 2.32 -11.04
N PRO A 42 -15.04 2.08 -9.98
CA PRO A 42 -15.54 2.19 -8.63
C PRO A 42 -15.98 3.63 -8.37
N SER A 43 -16.56 3.88 -7.19
CA SER A 43 -17.12 5.17 -6.76
C SER A 43 -16.37 6.40 -7.33
N PRO A 44 -17.04 7.53 -7.62
CA PRO A 44 -16.38 8.70 -8.21
C PRO A 44 -15.09 9.13 -7.49
N ARG A 45 -15.04 8.93 -6.16
CA ARG A 45 -13.85 9.15 -5.32
C ARG A 45 -12.68 8.22 -5.65
N GLU A 46 -12.92 6.91 -5.74
CA GLU A 46 -11.90 5.94 -6.12
C GLU A 46 -11.39 6.16 -7.54
N SER A 47 -12.31 6.49 -8.47
CA SER A 47 -11.94 6.80 -9.85
C SER A 47 -11.02 8.02 -9.93
N CYS A 48 -11.35 9.10 -9.22
CA CYS A 48 -10.49 10.29 -9.13
C CYS A 48 -9.13 9.97 -8.49
N TYR A 49 -9.12 9.12 -7.47
CA TYR A 49 -7.90 8.69 -6.79
C TYR A 49 -6.97 7.89 -7.72
N ASP A 50 -7.51 6.89 -8.43
CA ASP A 50 -6.75 6.11 -9.41
C ASP A 50 -6.23 6.98 -10.56
N GLU A 51 -7.05 7.91 -11.08
CA GLU A 51 -6.66 8.84 -12.13
C GLU A 51 -5.48 9.73 -11.69
N PHE A 52 -5.54 10.31 -10.49
CA PHE A 52 -4.45 11.15 -9.97
C PHE A 52 -3.11 10.39 -9.91
N PHE A 53 -3.14 9.11 -9.50
CA PHE A 53 -1.95 8.27 -9.40
C PHE A 53 -1.61 7.49 -10.69
N ALA A 54 -2.33 7.73 -11.78
CA ALA A 54 -2.20 7.03 -13.05
C ALA A 54 -2.29 5.49 -12.88
N VAL A 55 -3.33 5.02 -12.20
CA VAL A 55 -3.64 3.61 -12.00
C VAL A 55 -4.78 3.21 -12.92
N THR A 56 -4.60 2.11 -13.64
CA THR A 56 -5.64 1.47 -14.45
C THR A 56 -5.98 0.12 -13.83
N ARG A 57 -7.26 -0.09 -13.52
CA ARG A 57 -7.75 -1.37 -13.00
C ARG A 57 -8.09 -2.33 -14.13
N SER A 58 -7.64 -3.58 -14.01
CA SER A 58 -7.94 -4.64 -14.98
C SER A 58 -8.58 -5.86 -14.30
N SER A 59 -9.54 -6.48 -14.96
CA SER A 59 -10.07 -7.81 -14.62
C SER A 59 -9.30 -8.95 -15.28
N GLY A 60 -8.37 -8.64 -16.20
CA GLY A 60 -7.50 -9.64 -16.81
C GLY A 60 -6.58 -10.29 -15.77
N HIS A 61 -5.99 -11.44 -16.11
CA HIS A 61 -5.09 -12.28 -15.30
C HIS A 61 -4.50 -11.59 -14.04
N PRO A 62 -5.20 -11.64 -12.88
CA PRO A 62 -4.90 -10.75 -11.77
C PRO A 62 -3.53 -11.01 -11.14
N ALA A 63 -3.08 -12.27 -11.15
CA ALA A 63 -1.76 -12.65 -10.66
C ALA A 63 -0.64 -12.07 -11.55
N LEU A 64 -0.81 -12.07 -12.88
CA LEU A 64 0.16 -11.48 -13.81
C LEU A 64 0.21 -9.96 -13.66
N HIS A 65 -0.95 -9.29 -13.53
CA HIS A 65 -1.00 -7.84 -13.30
C HIS A 65 -0.35 -7.46 -11.96
N LEU A 66 -0.67 -8.16 -10.88
CA LEU A 66 -0.07 -7.89 -9.56
C LEU A 66 1.45 -8.14 -9.58
N ALA A 67 1.91 -9.28 -10.11
CA ALA A 67 3.34 -9.60 -10.16
C ALA A 67 4.11 -8.60 -11.04
N HIS A 68 3.56 -8.20 -12.19
CA HIS A 68 4.18 -7.21 -13.06
C HIS A 68 4.26 -5.82 -12.39
N SER A 69 3.18 -5.39 -11.74
CA SER A 69 3.15 -4.11 -11.01
C SER A 69 4.06 -4.10 -9.80
N LEU A 70 4.12 -5.20 -9.04
CA LEU A 70 5.10 -5.38 -7.96
C LEU A 70 6.52 -5.29 -8.51
N LYS A 71 6.85 -5.99 -9.60
CA LYS A 71 8.19 -5.92 -10.20
C LYS A 71 8.55 -4.49 -10.60
N ALA A 72 7.67 -3.82 -11.36
CA ALA A 72 7.92 -2.47 -11.84
C ALA A 72 8.13 -1.47 -10.69
N THR A 73 7.24 -1.49 -9.70
CA THR A 73 7.29 -0.53 -8.58
C THR A 73 8.39 -0.84 -7.57
N LEU A 74 8.61 -2.12 -7.25
CA LEU A 74 9.69 -2.52 -6.33
C LEU A 74 11.06 -2.28 -6.94
N SER A 75 11.30 -2.60 -8.22
CA SER A 75 12.59 -2.30 -8.87
C SER A 75 12.88 -0.79 -8.85
N ALA A 76 11.88 0.03 -9.17
CA ALA A 76 12.03 1.47 -9.18
C ALA A 76 12.33 2.07 -7.78
N GLY A 77 11.66 1.56 -6.74
CA GLY A 77 11.93 1.93 -5.35
C GLY A 77 13.28 1.39 -4.85
N TYR A 78 13.64 0.16 -5.23
CA TYR A 78 14.88 -0.51 -4.82
C TYR A 78 16.12 0.23 -5.31
N ALA A 79 16.09 0.74 -6.54
CA ALA A 79 17.22 1.48 -7.12
C ALA A 79 17.54 2.79 -6.36
N CYS A 80 16.54 3.46 -5.77
CA CYS A 80 16.73 4.69 -4.99
C CYS A 80 16.71 4.51 -3.47
N ALA A 81 16.47 3.28 -3.00
CA ALA A 81 16.41 2.93 -1.58
C ALA A 81 17.79 2.81 -0.92
N GLY A 82 17.85 3.15 0.38
CA GLY A 82 18.95 2.78 1.27
C GLY A 82 18.88 1.29 1.68
N THR A 83 19.87 0.85 2.46
CA THR A 83 20.07 -0.58 2.82
C THR A 83 18.84 -1.21 3.48
N ASP A 84 18.21 -0.52 4.43
CA ASP A 84 17.07 -1.05 5.17
C ASP A 84 15.83 -1.18 4.26
N GLN A 85 15.54 -0.15 3.45
CA GLN A 85 14.43 -0.21 2.51
C GLN A 85 14.66 -1.28 1.44
N ARG A 86 15.88 -1.44 0.94
CA ARG A 86 16.25 -2.52 -0.01
C ARG A 86 15.98 -3.89 0.60
N THR A 87 16.31 -4.08 1.88
CA THR A 87 16.06 -5.35 2.58
C THR A 87 14.57 -5.66 2.67
N ALA A 88 13.74 -4.67 3.02
CA ALA A 88 12.29 -4.82 3.07
C ALA A 88 11.69 -5.13 1.68
N PHE A 89 12.10 -4.39 0.65
CA PHE A 89 11.65 -4.60 -0.73
C PHE A 89 12.07 -5.97 -1.28
N ALA A 90 13.30 -6.42 -1.02
CA ALA A 90 13.77 -7.74 -1.42
C ALA A 90 13.01 -8.88 -0.73
N ARG A 91 12.54 -8.69 0.51
CA ARG A 91 11.65 -9.66 1.17
C ARG A 91 10.28 -9.71 0.49
N ALA A 92 9.65 -8.56 0.22
CA ALA A 92 8.37 -8.50 -0.48
C ALA A 92 8.45 -9.08 -1.90
N ALA A 93 9.51 -8.79 -2.65
CA ALA A 93 9.74 -9.35 -3.98
C ALA A 93 9.81 -10.88 -3.97
N ARG A 94 10.51 -11.47 -2.99
CA ARG A 94 10.59 -12.93 -2.82
C ARG A 94 9.23 -13.58 -2.58
N LEU A 95 8.31 -12.92 -1.88
CA LEU A 95 6.95 -13.43 -1.71
C LEU A 95 6.26 -13.62 -3.07
N ALA A 96 6.48 -12.68 -3.99
CA ALA A 96 5.93 -12.68 -5.34
C ALA A 96 6.79 -13.45 -6.38
N GLY A 97 7.83 -14.19 -5.96
CA GLY A 97 8.70 -14.93 -6.88
C GLY A 97 9.58 -14.05 -7.77
N LEU A 98 9.80 -12.80 -7.34
CA LEU A 98 10.56 -11.82 -8.10
C LEU A 98 12.00 -11.74 -7.57
N CYS A 99 12.95 -11.58 -8.50
CA CYS A 99 14.30 -11.16 -8.20
C CYS A 99 14.42 -9.67 -8.55
N LEU A 100 14.78 -8.84 -7.57
CA LEU A 100 15.05 -7.43 -7.81
C LEU A 100 16.52 -7.28 -8.22
N THR A 101 16.74 -6.72 -9.40
CA THR A 101 18.04 -6.24 -9.83
C THR A 101 18.01 -4.71 -9.78
N ALA A 102 19.11 -4.11 -9.32
CA ALA A 102 19.31 -2.68 -9.45
C ALA A 102 19.74 -2.41 -10.90
N GLU A 103 18.77 -2.32 -11.82
CA GLU A 103 19.07 -1.96 -13.20
C GLU A 103 19.47 -0.48 -13.28
N PRO A 104 20.61 -0.13 -13.90
CA PRO A 104 20.99 1.26 -14.13
C PRO A 104 19.86 2.04 -14.82
N GLY A 105 19.45 3.17 -14.26
CA GLY A 105 18.39 4.01 -14.83
C GLY A 105 16.95 3.55 -14.60
N SER A 106 16.71 2.43 -13.91
CA SER A 106 15.37 1.94 -13.57
C SER A 106 14.74 2.58 -12.31
N GLY A 107 15.53 3.33 -11.56
CA GLY A 107 15.07 4.03 -10.37
C GLY A 107 14.11 5.17 -10.68
N TRP A 108 13.43 5.67 -9.65
CA TRP A 108 12.83 7.00 -9.75
C TRP A 108 13.93 7.94 -10.23
N PRO A 109 13.71 8.73 -11.30
CA PRO A 109 14.74 9.60 -11.84
C PRO A 109 15.40 10.36 -10.67
N ALA A 110 16.73 10.45 -10.65
CA ALA A 110 17.42 11.22 -9.59
C ALA A 110 16.85 12.66 -9.49
N HIS A 111 16.38 13.17 -10.63
CA HIS A 111 15.71 14.46 -10.82
C HIS A 111 14.18 14.41 -10.72
N ALA A 112 13.57 13.29 -10.32
CA ALA A 112 12.13 13.18 -10.17
C ALA A 112 11.67 14.22 -9.15
N GLY A 113 10.76 15.09 -9.61
CA GLY A 113 10.18 16.14 -8.79
C GLY A 113 9.41 15.56 -7.59
N PRO A 114 9.14 16.37 -6.56
CA PRO A 114 8.40 15.96 -5.37
C PRO A 114 7.07 15.23 -5.68
N LEU A 115 6.32 15.72 -6.68
CA LEU A 115 5.06 15.10 -7.09
C LEU A 115 5.25 13.74 -7.76
N GLU A 116 6.30 13.56 -8.56
CA GLU A 116 6.59 12.28 -9.22
C GLU A 116 7.00 11.23 -8.19
N ARG A 117 7.85 11.60 -7.23
CA ARG A 117 8.21 10.74 -6.09
C ARG A 117 6.97 10.39 -5.26
N TRP A 118 6.11 11.37 -4.98
CA TRP A 118 4.85 11.14 -4.28
C TRP A 118 3.97 10.11 -4.99
N LYS A 119 3.77 10.29 -6.31
CA LYS A 119 2.95 9.36 -7.12
C LYS A 119 3.58 7.98 -7.22
N ALA A 120 4.89 7.89 -7.45
CA ALA A 120 5.61 6.63 -7.55
C ALA A 120 5.59 5.85 -6.22
N GLY A 121 5.73 6.55 -5.10
CA GLY A 121 5.58 6.00 -3.75
C GLY A 121 4.21 5.39 -3.49
N HIS A 122 3.14 6.12 -3.84
CA HIS A 122 1.76 5.62 -3.70
C HIS A 122 1.49 4.42 -4.60
N ARG A 123 1.97 4.44 -5.85
CA ARG A 123 1.90 3.30 -6.77
C ARG A 123 2.55 2.03 -6.19
N LEU A 124 3.72 2.17 -5.58
CA LEU A 124 4.37 1.08 -4.85
C LEU A 124 3.53 0.62 -3.65
N PHE A 125 3.00 1.56 -2.87
CA PHE A 125 2.14 1.27 -1.71
C PHE A 125 0.87 0.50 -2.10
N PHE A 126 0.23 0.83 -3.24
CA PHE A 126 -0.94 0.10 -3.73
C PHE A 126 -0.63 -1.36 -4.05
N ALA A 127 0.46 -1.61 -4.78
CA ALA A 127 0.88 -2.98 -5.10
C ALA A 127 1.22 -3.79 -3.84
N LEU A 128 1.86 -3.17 -2.84
CA LEU A 128 2.19 -3.80 -1.56
C LEU A 128 0.94 -4.05 -0.70
N ASN A 129 -0.06 -3.17 -0.72
CA ASN A 129 -1.34 -3.42 -0.06
C ASN A 129 -2.06 -4.62 -0.66
N GLN A 130 -2.07 -4.74 -2.00
CA GLN A 130 -2.65 -5.91 -2.67
C GLN A 130 -1.90 -7.20 -2.33
N LEU A 131 -0.56 -7.17 -2.27
CA LEU A 131 0.24 -8.32 -1.82
C LEU A 131 -0.09 -8.71 -0.38
N THR A 132 -0.27 -7.71 0.50
CA THR A 132 -0.68 -7.93 1.90
C THR A 132 -2.06 -8.58 1.98
N VAL A 133 -3.02 -8.11 1.19
CA VAL A 133 -4.37 -8.72 1.09
C VAL A 133 -4.28 -10.18 0.67
N VAL A 134 -3.51 -10.50 -0.38
CA VAL A 134 -3.34 -11.89 -0.83
C VAL A 134 -2.70 -12.75 0.28
N ALA A 135 -1.71 -12.22 0.99
CA ALA A 135 -1.08 -12.92 2.11
C ALA A 135 -2.05 -13.17 3.28
N LEU A 136 -2.90 -12.19 3.63
CA LEU A 136 -3.91 -12.33 4.68
C LEU A 136 -4.98 -13.37 4.30
N ARG A 137 -5.44 -13.36 3.04
CA ARG A 137 -6.38 -14.37 2.50
C ARG A 137 -5.80 -15.76 2.58
N GLN A 138 -4.55 -15.94 2.14
CA GLN A 138 -3.86 -17.21 2.28
C GLN A 138 -3.71 -17.62 3.74
N ALA A 139 -3.29 -16.70 4.62
CA ALA A 139 -3.17 -16.98 6.05
C ALA A 139 -4.48 -17.51 6.63
N ARG A 140 -5.62 -16.91 6.28
CA ARG A 140 -6.95 -17.39 6.70
C ARG A 140 -7.28 -18.77 6.13
N ALA A 141 -7.05 -19.00 4.84
CA ALA A 141 -7.30 -20.29 4.20
C ALA A 141 -6.47 -21.42 4.84
N ASP A 142 -5.25 -21.11 5.27
CA ASP A 142 -4.33 -22.04 5.93
C ASP A 142 -4.64 -22.24 7.44
N GLY A 143 -5.74 -21.65 7.96
CA GLY A 143 -6.11 -21.72 9.38
C GLY A 143 -5.31 -20.77 10.28
N CYS A 144 -5.01 -19.57 9.80
CA CYS A 144 -4.21 -18.54 10.47
C CYS A 144 -2.78 -18.98 10.83
N ARG A 145 -2.18 -19.87 10.02
CA ARG A 145 -0.78 -20.31 10.21
C ARG A 145 0.21 -19.15 10.11
N ARG A 146 1.29 -19.31 10.88
CA ARG A 146 2.38 -18.33 11.01
C ARG A 146 2.95 -17.85 9.68
N ALA A 147 3.17 -18.75 8.70
CA ALA A 147 3.79 -18.39 7.43
C ALA A 147 2.99 -17.34 6.63
N GLY A 148 1.66 -17.42 6.63
CA GLY A 148 0.82 -16.44 5.95
C GLY A 148 0.84 -15.07 6.65
N ALA A 149 0.81 -15.06 7.98
CA ALA A 149 0.93 -13.84 8.77
C ALA A 149 2.31 -13.19 8.63
N GLU A 150 3.39 -13.98 8.58
CA GLU A 150 4.75 -13.49 8.29
C GLU A 150 4.85 -12.87 6.90
N ALA A 151 4.25 -13.49 5.88
CA ALA A 151 4.20 -12.92 4.54
C ALA A 151 3.46 -11.57 4.51
N ALA A 152 2.31 -11.47 5.18
CA ALA A 152 1.57 -10.21 5.32
C ALA A 152 2.40 -9.15 6.05
N ALA A 153 3.06 -9.52 7.15
CA ALA A 153 3.93 -8.64 7.91
C ALA A 153 5.12 -8.14 7.09
N HIS A 154 5.74 -8.98 6.26
CA HIS A 154 6.81 -8.54 5.35
C HIS A 154 6.31 -7.55 4.28
N ALA A 155 5.12 -7.76 3.73
CA ALA A 155 4.52 -6.84 2.78
C ALA A 155 4.17 -5.48 3.43
N LEU A 156 3.63 -5.49 4.66
CA LEU A 156 3.38 -4.27 5.46
C LEU A 156 4.66 -3.48 5.74
N ARG A 157 5.73 -4.17 6.18
CA ARG A 157 7.04 -3.53 6.42
C ARG A 157 7.66 -2.95 5.15
N ALA A 158 7.48 -3.60 4.01
CA ALA A 158 7.84 -3.00 2.73
C ALA A 158 6.99 -1.74 2.45
N GLY A 159 5.70 -1.72 2.83
CA GLY A 159 4.86 -0.53 2.77
C GLY A 159 5.40 0.62 3.63
N ALA A 160 5.80 0.32 4.88
CA ALA A 160 6.44 1.29 5.77
C ALA A 160 7.74 1.86 5.16
N ALA A 161 8.60 0.98 4.61
CA ALA A 161 9.81 1.40 3.90
C ALA A 161 9.50 2.29 2.68
N ALA A 162 8.44 1.98 1.94
CA ALA A 162 7.99 2.80 0.81
C ALA A 162 7.53 4.19 1.26
N MET A 163 6.82 4.31 2.39
CA MET A 163 6.43 5.61 2.95
C MET A 163 7.64 6.48 3.28
N THR A 164 8.63 5.91 3.98
CA THR A 164 9.86 6.61 4.34
C THR A 164 10.63 7.06 3.10
N LEU A 165 10.76 6.19 2.08
CA LEU A 165 11.41 6.52 0.82
C LEU A 165 10.67 7.64 0.07
N THR A 166 9.35 7.60 0.04
CA THR A 166 8.49 8.61 -0.60
C THR A 166 8.70 9.98 0.02
N ALA A 167 8.93 10.05 1.34
CA ALA A 167 9.05 11.28 2.10
C ALA A 167 10.46 11.91 2.11
N THR A 168 11.36 11.47 1.24
CA THR A 168 12.77 11.92 1.19
C THR A 168 12.97 13.35 0.65
N PHE A 169 11.93 14.01 0.13
CA PHE A 169 11.99 15.41 -0.30
C PHE A 169 11.63 16.39 0.84
N ASP A 170 11.90 17.68 0.65
CA ASP A 170 11.72 18.70 1.69
C ASP A 170 10.24 19.07 1.93
N GLN A 171 9.93 19.59 3.12
CA GLN A 171 8.57 19.97 3.50
C GLN A 171 8.02 21.12 2.65
N ALA A 172 8.86 22.06 2.22
CA ALA A 172 8.41 23.21 1.46
C ALA A 172 7.95 22.79 0.05
N ALA A 173 8.63 21.81 -0.56
CA ALA A 173 8.24 21.13 -1.79
C ALA A 173 6.89 20.40 -1.65
N TYR A 174 6.61 19.79 -0.50
CA TYR A 174 5.28 19.23 -0.24
C TYR A 174 4.20 20.31 -0.34
N HIS A 175 4.38 21.48 0.30
CA HIS A 175 3.39 22.55 0.29
C HIS A 175 3.28 23.30 -1.03
N ARG A 176 4.38 23.46 -1.76
CA ARG A 176 4.38 24.18 -3.04
C ARG A 176 3.89 23.34 -4.21
N THR A 177 4.09 22.02 -4.16
CA THR A 177 3.89 21.16 -5.34
C THR A 177 2.95 20.01 -5.08
N VAL A 178 3.18 19.22 -4.02
CA VAL A 178 2.44 17.97 -3.80
C VAL A 178 1.03 18.24 -3.29
N ARG A 179 0.89 19.03 -2.23
CA ARG A 179 -0.41 19.33 -1.60
C ARG A 179 -1.34 20.10 -2.54
N PRO A 180 -0.93 21.18 -3.23
CA PRO A 180 -1.81 21.89 -4.16
C PRO A 180 -2.29 21.01 -5.31
N ALA A 181 -1.45 20.08 -5.80
CA ALA A 181 -1.86 19.13 -6.84
C ALA A 181 -2.99 18.19 -6.40
N MET A 182 -3.22 18.02 -5.09
CA MET A 182 -4.29 17.19 -4.52
C MET A 182 -5.50 18.01 -4.02
N MET A 183 -5.59 19.29 -4.38
CA MET A 183 -6.65 20.21 -3.93
C MET A 183 -7.23 20.99 -5.10
N PRO A 184 -8.44 21.58 -4.96
CA PRO A 184 -8.92 22.58 -5.91
C PRO A 184 -7.93 23.76 -6.04
N PRO A 185 -7.75 24.33 -7.24
CA PRO A 185 -8.43 24.00 -8.51
C PRO A 185 -7.77 22.87 -9.31
N ASN A 186 -6.64 22.32 -8.87
CA ASN A 186 -5.91 21.28 -9.61
C ASN A 186 -6.65 19.92 -9.63
N LEU A 187 -7.47 19.66 -8.62
CA LEU A 187 -8.47 18.59 -8.62
C LEU A 187 -9.87 19.19 -8.44
N PRO A 188 -10.89 18.70 -9.15
CA PRO A 188 -12.26 19.24 -9.08
C PRO A 188 -12.99 18.84 -7.79
N VAL A 189 -12.32 18.18 -6.85
CA VAL A 189 -12.92 17.57 -5.65
C VAL A 189 -12.18 18.00 -4.39
N GLU A 190 -12.96 18.28 -3.34
CA GLU A 190 -12.43 18.45 -1.98
C GLU A 190 -12.31 17.11 -1.27
N GLY A 191 -11.47 17.03 -0.23
CA GLY A 191 -11.38 15.83 0.60
C GLY A 191 -10.43 14.74 0.10
N PHE A 192 -9.56 15.02 -0.90
CA PHE A 192 -8.68 14.01 -1.50
C PHE A 192 -7.85 13.29 -0.42
N SER A 193 -8.05 11.99 -0.29
CA SER A 193 -7.57 11.24 0.88
C SER A 193 -7.22 9.81 0.54
N GLY A 194 -6.26 9.25 1.26
CA GLY A 194 -5.93 7.83 1.20
C GLY A 194 -7.11 6.90 1.49
N LEU A 195 -8.16 7.38 2.17
CA LEU A 195 -9.41 6.64 2.38
C LEU A 195 -10.20 6.39 1.08
N TRP A 196 -9.88 7.11 0.00
CA TRP A 196 -10.46 6.88 -1.33
C TRP A 196 -9.73 5.77 -2.10
N SER A 197 -8.66 5.19 -1.56
CA SER A 197 -7.97 4.07 -2.20
C SER A 197 -8.77 2.77 -2.03
N ALA A 198 -9.13 2.15 -3.17
CA ALA A 198 -9.76 0.84 -3.19
C ALA A 198 -8.86 -0.25 -2.54
N ASP A 199 -7.53 -0.15 -2.72
CA ASP A 199 -6.56 -1.07 -2.14
C ASP A 199 -6.48 -0.93 -0.61
N HIS A 200 -6.57 0.31 -0.11
CA HIS A 200 -6.61 0.56 1.33
C HIS A 200 -7.87 0.01 1.98
N ARG A 201 -9.04 0.21 1.34
CA ARG A 201 -10.31 -0.42 1.79
C ARG A 201 -10.16 -1.94 1.87
N ALA A 202 -9.67 -2.57 0.81
CA ALA A 202 -9.50 -4.02 0.78
C ALA A 202 -8.56 -4.52 1.88
N LEU A 203 -7.46 -3.81 2.13
CA LEU A 203 -6.54 -4.11 3.23
C LEU A 203 -7.24 -4.05 4.60
N VAL A 204 -7.97 -2.97 4.89
CA VAL A 204 -8.67 -2.81 6.17
C VAL A 204 -9.72 -3.89 6.37
N THR A 205 -10.49 -4.21 5.33
CA THR A 205 -11.47 -5.31 5.36
C THR A 205 -10.81 -6.64 5.67
N GLU A 206 -9.71 -6.99 5.00
CA GLU A 206 -9.04 -8.28 5.21
C GLU A 206 -8.33 -8.38 6.55
N LEU A 207 -7.81 -7.27 7.09
CA LEU A 207 -7.29 -7.23 8.47
C LEU A 207 -8.38 -7.55 9.49
N GLY A 208 -9.58 -7.01 9.33
CA GLY A 208 -10.72 -7.30 10.21
C GLY A 208 -11.19 -8.75 10.08
N LEU A 209 -11.29 -9.28 8.86
CA LEU A 209 -11.67 -10.67 8.64
C LEU A 209 -10.62 -11.65 9.19
N TRP A 210 -9.33 -11.34 9.02
CA TRP A 210 -8.24 -12.12 9.59
C TRP A 210 -8.29 -12.10 11.12
N GLY A 211 -8.46 -10.93 11.74
CA GLY A 211 -8.51 -10.80 13.20
C GLY A 211 -9.70 -11.53 13.82
N ASN A 212 -10.89 -11.44 13.20
CA ASN A 212 -12.07 -12.19 13.63
C ASN A 212 -11.86 -13.70 13.53
N HIS A 213 -11.30 -14.18 12.42
CA HIS A 213 -11.03 -15.60 12.24
C HIS A 213 -9.94 -16.10 13.21
N HIS A 214 -8.90 -15.31 13.42
CA HIS A 214 -7.80 -15.64 14.32
C HIS A 214 -8.26 -15.69 15.78
N ALA A 215 -9.13 -14.78 16.22
CA ALA A 215 -9.66 -14.75 17.59
C ALA A 215 -10.42 -16.03 17.97
N LEU A 216 -11.03 -16.70 16.98
CA LEU A 216 -11.71 -17.98 17.17
C LEU A 216 -10.75 -19.18 17.17
N SER A 217 -9.57 -19.04 16.53
CA SER A 217 -8.72 -20.17 16.16
C SER A 217 -7.38 -20.23 16.90
N CYS A 218 -6.91 -19.16 17.55
CA CYS A 218 -5.63 -19.14 18.26
C CYS A 218 -5.71 -18.41 19.60
N ARG A 219 -4.83 -18.77 20.54
CA ARG A 219 -4.69 -18.11 21.85
C ARG A 219 -4.15 -16.68 21.72
N ALA A 220 -4.35 -15.86 22.75
CA ALA A 220 -3.95 -14.45 22.75
C ALA A 220 -2.45 -14.22 22.49
N ASP A 221 -1.61 -15.19 22.86
CA ASP A 221 -0.16 -15.22 22.70
C ASP A 221 0.31 -15.89 21.39
N CYS A 222 -0.56 -15.97 20.38
CA CYS A 222 -0.20 -16.52 19.08
C CYS A 222 0.97 -15.74 18.46
N PRO A 223 2.09 -16.39 18.08
CA PRO A 223 3.21 -15.71 17.41
C PRO A 223 2.79 -15.05 16.09
N ALA A 224 1.86 -15.65 15.34
CA ALA A 224 1.33 -15.09 14.10
C ALA A 224 0.67 -13.72 14.32
N ARG A 225 -0.09 -13.58 15.42
CA ARG A 225 -0.73 -12.31 15.81
C ARG A 225 0.27 -11.26 16.22
N ARG A 226 1.23 -11.59 17.10
CA ARG A 226 2.29 -10.63 17.47
C ARG A 226 3.02 -10.12 16.24
N THR A 227 3.49 -11.01 15.37
CA THR A 227 4.20 -10.63 14.14
C THR A 227 3.42 -9.67 13.26
N LEU A 228 2.09 -9.85 13.14
CA LEU A 228 1.26 -8.97 12.33
C LEU A 228 0.99 -7.62 13.03
N LEU A 229 0.72 -7.62 14.34
CA LEU A 229 0.51 -6.40 15.11
C LEU A 229 1.78 -5.54 15.13
N ASP A 230 2.95 -6.13 15.37
CA ASP A 230 4.24 -5.43 15.33
C ASP A 230 4.44 -4.75 13.96
N ALA A 231 4.10 -5.43 12.86
CA ALA A 231 4.21 -4.84 11.52
C ALA A 231 3.19 -3.72 11.26
N LEU A 232 2.00 -3.77 11.88
CA LEU A 232 1.02 -2.69 11.81
C LEU A 232 1.48 -1.46 12.60
N ASP A 233 2.12 -1.67 13.76
CA ASP A 233 2.70 -0.61 14.58
C ASP A 233 3.86 0.08 13.84
N GLU A 234 4.76 -0.70 13.22
CA GLU A 234 5.82 -0.17 12.36
C GLU A 234 5.25 0.65 11.17
N THR A 235 4.17 0.16 10.55
CA THR A 235 3.49 0.87 9.45
C THR A 235 2.84 2.17 9.92
N ALA A 236 2.23 2.15 11.11
CA ALA A 236 1.61 3.33 11.70
C ALA A 236 2.65 4.38 12.09
N ALA A 237 3.77 3.97 12.70
CA ALA A 237 4.88 4.85 13.03
C ALA A 237 5.48 5.51 11.77
N ALA A 238 5.65 4.75 10.68
CA ALA A 238 6.10 5.30 9.41
C ALA A 238 5.11 6.32 8.84
N HIS A 239 3.81 6.02 8.83
CA HIS A 239 2.77 6.93 8.35
C HIS A 239 2.70 8.21 9.19
N HIS A 240 2.71 8.08 10.52
CA HIS A 240 2.75 9.21 11.44
C HIS A 240 3.99 10.08 11.19
N GLY A 241 5.16 9.47 10.97
CA GLY A 241 6.40 10.19 10.64
C GLY A 241 6.28 11.04 9.36
N VAL A 242 5.66 10.49 8.30
CA VAL A 242 5.41 11.23 7.05
C VAL A 242 4.46 12.41 7.29
N CYS A 243 3.36 12.19 8.02
CA CYS A 243 2.40 13.25 8.31
C CYS A 243 2.96 14.32 9.25
N ALA A 244 3.72 13.94 10.28
CA ALA A 244 4.40 14.87 11.16
C ALA A 244 5.40 15.74 10.40
N ARG A 245 6.17 15.13 9.48
CA ARG A 245 7.12 15.84 8.62
C ARG A 245 6.44 16.83 7.68
N PHE A 246 5.36 16.44 7.01
CA PHE A 246 4.77 17.26 5.94
C PHE A 246 3.61 18.14 6.38
N VAL A 247 2.76 17.67 7.27
CA VAL A 247 1.54 18.36 7.68
C VAL A 247 1.72 18.95 9.08
N GLY A 248 2.37 18.22 9.99
CA GLY A 248 2.40 18.56 11.41
C GLY A 248 0.98 18.53 11.99
N ARG A 249 0.64 19.50 12.85
CA ARG A 249 -0.70 19.62 13.47
C ARG A 249 -1.77 20.27 12.60
N ARG A 250 -1.51 20.45 11.31
CA ARG A 250 -2.48 21.09 10.40
C ARG A 250 -3.63 20.13 10.05
N PRO A 251 -4.80 20.67 9.65
CA PRO A 251 -5.93 19.86 9.21
C PRO A 251 -5.56 18.92 8.06
N SER A 252 -6.12 17.72 8.12
CA SER A 252 -6.09 16.75 7.03
C SER A 252 -6.74 17.32 5.75
N LEU A 253 -6.41 16.75 4.59
CA LEU A 253 -7.13 17.05 3.35
C LEU A 253 -8.61 16.67 3.41
N LEU A 254 -9.00 15.78 4.34
CA LEU A 254 -10.39 15.47 4.65
C LEU A 254 -11.15 16.62 5.36
N GLY A 255 -10.47 17.69 5.73
CA GLY A 255 -11.00 18.73 6.61
C GLY A 255 -11.03 18.28 8.08
N GLY A 256 -11.30 19.23 8.99
CA GLY A 256 -11.49 18.97 10.42
C GLY A 256 -10.21 18.91 11.26
N ASP A 257 -10.14 17.91 12.17
CA ASP A 257 -9.16 17.73 13.25
C ASP A 257 -7.68 17.64 12.81
N ASP A 258 -6.79 17.72 13.80
CA ASP A 258 -5.35 17.45 13.68
C ASP A 258 -5.08 16.12 12.95
N SER A 259 -4.32 16.19 11.86
CA SER A 259 -4.00 15.03 11.04
C SER A 259 -3.35 13.88 11.81
N LEU A 260 -2.58 14.17 12.87
CA LEU A 260 -1.94 13.15 13.70
C LEU A 260 -2.96 12.42 14.59
N LEU A 261 -3.90 13.15 15.19
CA LEU A 261 -4.98 12.54 15.99
C LEU A 261 -5.88 11.62 15.15
N VAL A 262 -6.18 12.03 13.91
CA VAL A 262 -6.94 11.18 12.98
C VAL A 262 -6.16 9.89 12.67
N LEU A 263 -4.85 9.97 12.48
CA LEU A 263 -4.03 8.79 12.23
C LEU A 263 -3.96 7.85 13.43
N ASP A 264 -3.83 8.39 14.64
CA ASP A 264 -3.81 7.57 15.87
C ASP A 264 -5.14 6.81 16.03
N ARG A 265 -6.28 7.48 15.79
CA ARG A 265 -7.60 6.83 15.80
C ARG A 265 -7.70 5.73 14.75
N LEU A 266 -7.22 5.98 13.52
CA LEU A 266 -7.22 4.99 12.44
C LEU A 266 -6.29 3.81 12.73
N HIS A 267 -5.14 4.06 13.35
CA HIS A 267 -4.21 3.03 13.80
C HIS A 267 -4.87 2.15 14.87
N GLN A 268 -5.44 2.74 15.92
CA GLN A 268 -6.14 2.02 16.98
C GLN A 268 -7.26 1.14 16.41
N ALA A 269 -8.06 1.67 15.48
CA ALA A 269 -9.15 0.91 14.86
C ALA A 269 -8.64 -0.31 14.08
N ARG A 270 -7.52 -0.19 13.37
CA ARG A 270 -6.88 -1.30 12.63
C ARG A 270 -6.26 -2.31 13.59
N HIS A 271 -5.58 -1.84 14.62
CA HIS A 271 -4.99 -2.69 15.64
C HIS A 271 -6.08 -3.50 16.34
N CYS A 272 -7.20 -2.87 16.73
CA CYS A 272 -8.35 -3.56 17.30
C CYS A 272 -8.96 -4.59 16.34
N SER A 273 -9.14 -4.22 15.07
CA SER A 273 -9.65 -5.12 14.01
C SER A 273 -8.76 -6.35 13.84
N ALA A 274 -7.44 -6.15 13.69
CA ALA A 274 -6.48 -7.24 13.55
C ALA A 274 -6.36 -8.07 14.84
N ALA A 275 -6.55 -7.44 16.00
CA ALA A 275 -6.57 -8.11 17.29
C ALA A 275 -7.85 -8.93 17.54
N GLY A 276 -8.90 -8.79 16.73
CA GLY A 276 -10.21 -9.39 16.98
C GLY A 276 -10.95 -8.76 18.17
N SER A 277 -10.69 -7.47 18.43
CA SER A 277 -11.22 -6.72 19.58
C SER A 277 -12.00 -5.49 19.13
N ARG A 278 -12.89 -4.97 19.97
CA ARG A 278 -13.59 -3.71 19.69
C ARG A 278 -12.67 -2.51 19.99
N PRO A 279 -12.72 -1.44 19.16
CA PRO A 279 -12.03 -0.21 19.49
C PRO A 279 -12.60 0.41 20.78
N PRO A 280 -11.75 1.07 21.60
CA PRO A 280 -12.23 1.81 22.77
C PRO A 280 -13.22 2.90 22.31
N ARG A 281 -14.30 3.10 23.09
CA ARG A 281 -15.20 4.24 22.85
C ARG A 281 -14.40 5.54 23.02
N PRO A 282 -14.58 6.54 22.15
CA PRO A 282 -13.97 7.84 22.38
C PRO A 282 -14.44 8.40 23.73
N PRO A 283 -13.60 9.14 24.47
CA PRO A 283 -14.05 9.86 25.64
C PRO A 283 -15.20 10.81 25.26
N ALA A 284 -16.22 10.87 26.12
CA ALA A 284 -17.37 11.76 25.96
C ALA A 284 -16.94 13.23 26.02
#